data_AF-V7AFV0-F1
#
_entry.id   AF-V7AFV0-F1
#
_cell.length_a   1.000
_cell.length_b   1.000
_cell.length_c   1.000
_cell.angle_alpha   90.00
_cell.angle_beta   90.00
_cell.angle_gamma   90.00
#
_symmetry.space_group_name_H-M   'P 1'
#
loop_
_entity.id
_entity.type
_entity.pdbx_description
1 polymer ?
#
loop_
_entity_poly.entity_id
_entity_poly.type
_entity_poly.pdbx_seq_one_letter_code
_entity_poly.pdbx_strand_id
1 'polypeptide(L)'
;MASPNTNQEKAGVVGRILVMPKVLKEKVLGICKLTKEIAQDDPRKVIHSLKVGLAISLVSLFYYYQPLYENFGLSAMWAVMTVVVVFEYTVGATLGKGLNRTIATLAAGALGVGAHYLASLSGATGEPILIGAFVFVQAAIASFIRFFPKVKARYDYGMLIFILTFSLISVSGFREVEVLEMAHKRLSTIFIGGSACVMISIFVCPVWAGEEFHYSIAHKLEILGDFMEAFVHEYFDQPEEGESEDSKGDSKDKSFLEGYKKVLNSKSLDDSLANFAKWEPGHGKFRFRHPWDLYLKIGALSRQCAYRMEALDAHINSDIKGSHEFRSTIQELCSEMSLESSKAFKELGSSIRTMTRPSSSDTHVANAKAAVKSLKSLLQSSSRKQTDLLSLIPAATVASLLIDILEITEKIADSVNDLATLANFEVVDTDKSPKVPSQSSHCECDESVPKTDHLQVVILIEESALAVSDSEKSNVV
;
A
#
# COMPACT_ATOMS: atom_id res chain seq x y z
N MET A 1 -49.14 13.97 66.19
CA MET A 1 -48.61 15.06 65.33
C MET A 1 -47.35 14.57 64.67
N ALA A 2 -47.43 14.27 63.38
CA ALA A 2 -46.31 13.90 62.53
C ALA A 2 -45.75 15.17 61.85
N SER A 3 -44.43 15.25 61.71
CA SER A 3 -43.74 16.07 60.70
C SER A 3 -42.31 15.53 60.49
N PRO A 4 -41.74 15.59 59.26
CA PRO A 4 -40.75 14.63 58.77
C PRO A 4 -39.38 15.25 58.39
N ASN A 5 -38.48 14.37 57.93
CA ASN A 5 -37.30 14.60 57.08
C ASN A 5 -36.06 15.26 57.69
N THR A 6 -34.95 14.52 57.70
CA THR A 6 -33.75 14.81 56.89
C THR A 6 -32.75 13.65 57.01
N ASN A 7 -32.80 12.71 56.07
CA ASN A 7 -31.70 11.80 55.77
C ASN A 7 -31.53 11.80 54.25
N GLN A 8 -31.00 12.90 53.75
CA GLN A 8 -30.52 13.03 52.39
C GLN A 8 -29.22 13.80 52.47
N GLU A 9 -28.15 13.21 51.91
CA GLU A 9 -26.90 13.83 51.45
C GLU A 9 -25.63 13.12 51.93
N LYS A 10 -25.45 11.85 51.52
CA LYS A 10 -24.12 11.27 51.26
C LYS A 10 -24.20 10.22 50.14
N ALA A 11 -24.65 10.64 48.96
CA ALA A 11 -24.45 9.90 47.71
C ALA A 11 -23.54 10.74 46.80
N GLY A 12 -22.28 10.87 47.24
CA GLY A 12 -21.26 11.65 46.56
C GLY A 12 -20.78 10.97 45.27
N VAL A 13 -21.06 11.62 44.13
CA VAL A 13 -20.21 11.79 42.93
C VAL A 13 -19.76 10.53 42.14
N VAL A 14 -19.81 9.31 42.67
CA VAL A 14 -19.36 8.10 41.95
C VAL A 14 -20.48 7.43 41.13
N GLY A 15 -21.75 7.76 41.39
CA GLY A 15 -22.92 7.16 40.73
C GLY A 15 -23.45 7.87 39.47
N ARG A 16 -22.77 8.89 38.94
CA ARG A 16 -23.21 9.67 37.76
C ARG A 16 -22.35 9.49 36.51
N ILE A 17 -21.51 8.46 36.47
CA ILE A 17 -20.82 8.02 35.26
C ILE A 17 -21.52 6.71 34.81
N LEU A 18 -21.90 6.63 33.53
CA LEU A 18 -22.61 5.53 32.85
C LEU A 18 -24.15 5.50 32.95
N VAL A 19 -24.81 6.54 32.44
CA VAL A 19 -25.95 6.29 31.53
C VAL A 19 -25.58 6.90 30.20
N MET A 20 -24.79 6.17 29.39
CA MET A 20 -24.61 6.55 27.99
C MET A 20 -25.95 6.42 27.27
N PRO A 21 -26.39 7.42 26.49
CA PRO A 21 -27.59 7.32 25.66
C PRO A 21 -27.50 6.06 24.78
N LYS A 22 -28.61 5.33 24.58
CA LYS A 22 -28.64 4.10 23.75
C LYS A 22 -28.00 4.32 22.37
N VAL A 23 -28.24 5.48 21.76
CA VAL A 23 -27.65 5.93 20.48
C VAL A 23 -26.12 6.01 20.54
N LEU A 24 -25.55 6.46 21.67
CA LEU A 24 -24.11 6.53 21.85
C LEU A 24 -23.50 5.12 22.02
N LYS A 25 -24.21 4.23 22.71
CA LYS A 25 -23.81 2.82 22.87
C LYS A 25 -23.81 2.06 21.54
N GLU A 26 -24.83 2.25 20.70
CA GLU A 26 -24.91 1.66 19.36
C GLU A 26 -23.81 2.19 18.43
N LYS A 27 -23.53 3.50 18.47
CA LYS A 27 -22.41 4.09 17.72
C LYS A 27 -21.06 3.54 18.19
N VAL A 28 -20.84 3.43 19.51
CA VAL A 28 -19.62 2.84 20.06
C VAL A 28 -19.50 1.37 19.65
N LEU A 29 -20.58 0.60 19.70
CA LEU A 29 -20.56 -0.80 19.28
C LEU A 29 -20.27 -0.96 17.78
N GLY A 30 -20.83 -0.08 16.93
CA GLY A 30 -20.52 -0.03 15.51
C GLY A 30 -19.05 0.29 15.24
N ILE A 31 -18.48 1.26 15.96
CA ILE A 31 -17.04 1.57 15.89
C ILE A 31 -16.20 0.37 16.35
N CYS A 32 -16.59 -0.32 17.43
CA CYS A 32 -15.89 -1.51 17.90
C CYS A 32 -15.90 -2.64 16.87
N LYS A 33 -17.03 -2.89 16.20
CA LYS A 33 -17.13 -3.89 15.13
C LYS A 33 -16.22 -3.53 13.95
N LEU A 34 -16.30 -2.29 13.47
CA LEU A 34 -15.43 -1.80 12.40
C LEU A 34 -13.95 -1.87 12.78
N THR A 35 -13.60 -1.53 14.02
CA THR A 35 -12.22 -1.63 14.51
C THR A 35 -11.75 -3.08 14.54
N LYS A 36 -12.62 -4.01 14.94
CA LYS A 36 -12.35 -5.44 14.91
C LYS A 36 -12.13 -5.94 13.48
N GLU A 37 -12.97 -5.52 12.53
CA GLU A 37 -12.81 -5.86 11.11
C GLU A 37 -11.49 -5.32 10.55
N ILE A 38 -11.16 -4.04 10.78
CA ILE A 38 -9.88 -3.46 10.33
C ILE A 38 -8.67 -4.19 10.93
N ALA A 39 -8.76 -4.58 12.21
CA ALA A 39 -7.71 -5.31 12.90
C ALA A 39 -7.56 -6.75 12.39
N GLN A 40 -8.66 -7.38 11.98
CA GLN A 40 -8.66 -8.72 11.39
C GLN A 40 -8.17 -8.71 9.94
N ASP A 41 -8.52 -7.67 9.17
CA ASP A 41 -8.12 -7.52 7.77
C ASP A 41 -6.61 -7.27 7.62
N ASP A 42 -6.03 -6.40 8.46
CA ASP A 42 -4.58 -6.18 8.49
C ASP A 42 -4.07 -5.93 9.92
N PRO A 43 -3.59 -6.98 10.61
CA PRO A 43 -3.10 -6.86 12.00
C PRO A 43 -1.89 -5.91 12.11
N ARG A 44 -1.18 -5.65 11.01
CA ARG A 44 -0.04 -4.72 10.99
C ARG A 44 -0.47 -3.28 11.26
N LYS A 45 -1.72 -2.91 10.97
CA LYS A 45 -2.28 -1.59 11.30
C LYS A 45 -2.40 -1.39 12.82
N VAL A 46 -2.74 -2.44 13.57
CA VAL A 46 -2.79 -2.41 15.04
C VAL A 46 -1.37 -2.28 15.61
N ILE A 47 -0.43 -3.05 15.06
CA ILE A 47 0.97 -2.94 15.46
C ILE A 47 1.50 -1.53 15.16
N HIS A 48 1.18 -0.95 14.01
CA HIS A 48 1.55 0.41 13.66
C HIS A 48 0.98 1.44 14.64
N SER A 49 -0.31 1.37 15.01
CA SER A 49 -0.87 2.32 15.98
C SER A 49 -0.20 2.22 17.35
N LEU A 50 0.15 1.00 17.79
CA LEU A 50 0.93 0.79 19.01
C LEU A 50 2.35 1.38 18.88
N LYS A 51 3.02 1.24 17.73
CA LYS A 51 4.35 1.85 17.48
C LYS A 51 4.30 3.37 17.59
N VAL A 52 3.28 4.01 17.02
CA VAL A 52 3.10 5.46 17.11
C VAL A 52 2.92 5.87 18.57
N GLY A 53 2.07 5.16 19.31
CA GLY A 53 1.87 5.39 20.75
C GLY A 53 3.16 5.22 21.57
N LEU A 54 3.96 4.18 21.26
CA LEU A 54 5.26 3.94 21.88
C LEU A 54 6.24 5.08 21.58
N ALA A 55 6.31 5.54 20.31
CA ALA A 55 7.19 6.63 19.90
C ALA A 55 6.84 7.96 20.60
N ILE A 56 5.55 8.29 20.67
CA ILE A 56 5.08 9.48 21.39
C ILE A 56 5.43 9.36 22.88
N SER A 57 5.17 8.21 23.49
CA SER A 57 5.43 7.98 24.92
C SER A 57 6.93 8.09 25.24
N LEU A 58 7.79 7.49 24.41
CA LEU A 58 9.25 7.53 24.57
C LEU A 58 9.79 8.95 24.44
N VAL A 59 9.36 9.70 23.41
CA VAL A 59 9.78 11.09 23.22
C VAL A 59 9.21 12.02 24.30
N SER A 60 8.01 11.72 24.81
CA SER A 60 7.41 12.46 25.92
C SER A 60 8.11 12.17 27.26
N LEU A 61 8.66 10.98 27.45
CA LEU A 61 9.43 10.65 28.66
C LEU A 61 10.66 11.55 28.81
N PHE A 62 11.26 11.98 27.70
CA PHE A 62 12.35 12.98 27.72
C PHE A 62 11.94 14.33 28.32
N TYR A 63 10.65 14.68 28.28
CA TYR A 63 10.15 15.88 28.94
C TYR A 63 10.17 15.77 30.48
N TYR A 64 10.01 14.56 31.02
CA TYR A 64 9.97 14.33 32.45
C TYR A 64 11.37 14.09 33.05
N TYR A 65 12.39 13.90 32.21
CA TYR A 65 13.76 13.75 32.67
C TYR A 65 14.40 15.13 32.88
N GLN A 66 14.62 15.50 34.16
CA GLN A 66 14.98 16.85 34.59
C GLN A 66 16.15 17.51 33.83
N PRO A 67 17.27 16.82 33.55
CA PRO A 67 18.37 17.39 32.76
C PRO A 67 17.98 17.72 31.31
N LEU A 68 17.03 16.99 30.71
CA LEU A 68 16.56 17.26 29.34
C LEU A 68 15.49 18.35 29.33
N TYR A 69 14.66 18.43 30.37
CA TYR A 69 13.68 19.51 30.52
C TYR A 69 14.35 20.89 30.66
N GLU A 70 15.40 21.00 31.49
CA GLU A 70 16.15 22.25 31.66
C GLU A 70 16.83 22.70 30.36
N ASN A 71 17.29 21.75 29.54
CA ASN A 71 17.96 22.05 28.27
C ASN A 71 16.99 22.38 27.11
N PHE A 72 15.83 21.73 27.04
CA PHE A 72 14.92 21.84 25.88
C PHE A 72 13.60 22.56 26.16
N GLY A 73 13.09 22.59 27.39
CA GLY A 73 11.89 23.33 27.80
C GLY A 73 10.71 23.19 26.83
N LEU A 74 10.16 24.33 26.38
CA LEU A 74 9.08 24.40 25.38
C LEU A 74 9.46 23.83 24.01
N SER A 75 10.75 23.68 23.70
CA SER A 75 11.20 23.09 22.44
C SER A 75 10.90 21.60 22.35
N ALA A 76 10.67 20.92 23.47
CA ALA A 76 10.30 19.50 23.49
C ALA A 76 8.97 19.21 22.78
N MET A 77 8.05 20.20 22.68
CA MET A 77 6.83 20.07 21.88
C MET A 77 7.14 19.76 20.40
N TRP A 78 8.26 20.27 19.88
CA TRP A 78 8.67 19.99 18.49
C TRP A 78 9.05 18.53 18.28
N ALA A 79 9.56 17.83 19.29
CA ALA A 79 9.86 16.41 19.20
C ALA A 79 8.56 15.59 19.09
N VAL A 80 7.56 15.86 19.94
CA VAL A 80 6.25 15.18 19.89
C VAL A 80 5.52 15.47 18.58
N MET A 81 5.47 16.74 18.16
CA MET A 81 4.91 17.11 16.86
C MET A 81 5.64 16.42 15.69
N THR A 82 6.96 16.25 15.81
CA THR A 82 7.73 15.51 14.79
C THR A 82 7.26 14.07 14.69
N VAL A 83 7.07 13.38 15.82
CA VAL A 83 6.56 12.01 15.81
C VAL A 83 5.22 11.92 15.10
N VAL A 84 4.27 12.78 15.49
CA VAL A 84 2.91 12.77 14.91
C VAL A 84 2.90 13.01 13.41
N VAL A 85 3.81 13.85 12.89
CA VAL A 85 3.78 14.27 11.48
C VAL A 85 4.69 13.40 10.58
N VAL A 86 5.73 12.79 11.15
CA VAL A 86 6.74 12.01 10.41
C VAL A 86 6.47 10.51 10.46
N PHE A 87 5.92 9.99 11.56
CA PHE A 87 5.69 8.55 11.70
C PHE A 87 4.60 8.10 10.74
N GLU A 88 4.97 7.22 9.80
CA GLU A 88 4.12 6.72 8.74
C GLU A 88 3.99 5.21 8.80
N TYR A 89 3.03 4.67 8.05
CA TYR A 89 2.73 3.23 8.06
C TYR A 89 3.96 2.37 7.70
N THR A 90 4.69 2.76 6.66
CA THR A 90 5.88 2.05 6.18
C THR A 90 7.18 2.72 6.65
N VAL A 91 8.24 1.92 6.73
CA VAL A 91 9.59 2.40 7.08
C VAL A 91 10.08 3.43 6.06
N GLY A 92 9.93 3.15 4.77
CA GLY A 92 10.32 4.07 3.69
C GLY A 92 9.62 5.42 3.75
N ALA A 93 8.32 5.45 4.05
CA ALA A 93 7.58 6.70 4.21
C ALA A 93 8.05 7.51 5.43
N THR A 94 8.32 6.83 6.56
CA THR A 94 8.84 7.45 7.78
C THR A 94 10.23 8.04 7.56
N LEU A 95 11.14 7.28 6.93
CA LEU A 95 12.48 7.73 6.56
C LEU A 95 12.43 8.93 5.60
N GLY A 96 11.63 8.83 4.54
CA GLY A 96 11.47 9.90 3.56
C GLY A 96 10.94 11.19 4.17
N LYS A 97 9.91 11.12 5.02
CA LYS A 97 9.39 12.30 5.73
C LYS A 97 10.39 12.84 6.75
N GLY A 98 11.09 11.99 7.50
CA GLY A 98 12.07 12.39 8.50
C GLY A 98 13.28 13.12 7.90
N LEU A 99 13.83 12.58 6.81
CA LEU A 99 14.91 13.21 6.05
C LEU A 99 14.45 14.51 5.41
N ASN A 100 13.28 14.54 4.77
CA ASN A 100 12.70 15.75 4.20
C ASN A 100 12.51 16.84 5.26
N ARG A 101 12.00 16.50 6.45
CA ARG A 101 11.84 17.44 7.57
C ARG A 101 13.18 18.01 8.01
N THR A 102 14.19 17.17 8.17
CA THR A 102 15.51 17.57 8.65
C THR A 102 16.17 18.52 7.65
N ILE A 103 16.22 18.14 6.37
CA ILE A 103 16.81 18.97 5.30
C ILE A 103 16.05 20.29 5.15
N ALA A 104 14.71 20.25 5.14
CA ALA A 104 13.88 21.44 5.05
C ALA A 104 14.09 22.39 6.23
N THR A 105 14.17 21.86 7.45
CA THR A 105 14.39 22.66 8.66
C THR A 105 15.77 23.29 8.66
N LEU A 106 16.81 22.55 8.26
CA LEU A 106 18.18 23.05 8.13
C LEU A 106 18.27 24.18 7.09
N ALA A 107 17.73 23.94 5.88
CA ALA A 107 17.75 24.92 4.81
C ALA A 107 16.95 26.18 5.18
N ALA A 108 15.75 26.01 5.76
CA ALA A 108 14.93 27.11 6.21
C ALA A 108 15.56 27.90 7.37
N GLY A 109 16.22 27.21 8.30
CA GLY A 109 16.95 27.83 9.40
C GLY A 109 18.12 28.66 8.92
N ALA A 110 18.96 28.09 8.04
CA ALA A 110 20.10 28.81 7.46
C ALA A 110 19.64 30.04 6.66
N LEU A 111 18.64 29.89 5.80
CA LEU A 111 18.09 31.01 5.03
C LEU A 111 17.38 32.04 5.93
N GLY A 112 16.66 31.62 6.97
CA GLY A 112 15.99 32.52 7.91
C GLY A 112 16.96 33.37 8.71
N VAL A 113 18.08 32.78 9.16
CA VAL A 113 19.17 33.53 9.81
C VAL A 113 19.80 34.53 8.83
N GLY A 114 20.04 34.11 7.57
CA GLY A 114 20.52 35.01 6.52
C GLY A 114 19.57 36.18 6.23
N ALA A 115 18.27 35.91 6.15
CA ALA A 115 17.24 36.92 5.94
C ALA A 115 17.18 37.93 7.09
N HIS A 116 17.25 37.45 8.34
CA HIS A 116 17.30 38.30 9.52
C HIS A 116 18.56 39.16 9.55
N TYR A 117 19.73 38.56 9.27
CA TYR A 117 21.00 39.29 9.19
C TYR A 117 20.93 40.43 8.15
N LEU A 118 20.44 40.14 6.93
CA LEU A 118 20.28 41.15 5.89
C LEU A 118 19.27 42.25 6.26
N ALA A 119 18.17 41.89 6.91
CA ALA A 119 17.17 42.86 7.35
C ALA A 119 17.70 43.79 8.45
N SER A 120 18.50 43.25 9.38
CA SER A 120 19.09 44.02 10.48
C SER A 120 20.04 45.13 10.02
N LEU A 121 20.63 45.00 8.82
CA LEU A 121 21.46 46.05 8.20
C LEU A 121 20.66 47.29 7.75
N SER A 122 19.33 47.20 7.72
CA SER A 122 18.45 48.25 7.15
C SER A 122 17.86 49.19 8.20
N GLY A 123 18.29 49.06 9.46
CA GLY A 123 17.83 49.89 10.58
C GLY A 123 16.41 49.55 11.06
N ALA A 124 16.03 50.14 12.20
CA ALA A 124 14.84 49.76 12.97
C ALA A 124 13.50 49.88 12.22
N THR A 125 13.40 50.80 11.25
CA THR A 125 12.17 50.97 10.44
C THR A 125 12.14 50.05 9.22
N GLY A 126 13.30 49.74 8.63
CA GLY A 126 13.41 48.93 7.40
C GLY A 126 13.42 47.42 7.67
N GLU A 127 13.95 47.00 8.81
CA GLU A 127 14.07 45.60 9.24
C GLU A 127 12.74 44.82 9.17
N PRO A 128 11.62 45.25 9.80
CA PRO A 128 10.36 44.50 9.75
C PRO A 128 9.75 44.45 8.34
N ILE A 129 9.96 45.49 7.52
CA ILE A 129 9.48 45.54 6.13
C ILE A 129 10.22 44.51 5.28
N LEU A 130 11.55 44.42 5.42
CA LEU A 130 12.37 43.47 4.68
C LEU A 130 12.13 42.03 5.12
N ILE A 131 11.97 41.76 6.43
CA ILE A 131 11.59 40.42 6.91
C ILE A 131 10.25 40.01 6.29
N GLY A 132 9.25 40.89 6.29
CA GLY A 132 7.96 40.64 5.65
C GLY A 132 8.09 40.34 4.16
N ALA A 133 8.92 41.12 3.44
CA ALA A 133 9.18 40.90 2.01
C ALA A 133 9.88 39.54 1.75
N PHE A 134 10.87 39.18 2.56
CA PHE A 134 11.55 37.88 2.42
C PHE A 134 10.61 36.70 2.69
N VAL A 135 9.79 36.77 3.73
CA VAL A 135 8.76 35.74 4.02
C VAL A 135 7.78 35.62 2.87
N PHE A 136 7.29 36.74 2.33
CA PHE A 136 6.38 36.74 1.18
C PHE A 136 7.01 36.08 -0.05
N VAL A 137 8.20 36.54 -0.46
CA VAL A 137 8.90 36.02 -1.64
C VAL A 137 9.22 34.53 -1.46
N GLN A 138 9.74 34.14 -0.31
CA GLN A 138 10.08 32.75 -0.02
C GLN A 138 8.85 31.85 -0.03
N ALA A 139 7.75 32.26 0.62
CA ALA A 139 6.51 31.50 0.64
C ALA A 139 5.89 31.38 -0.76
N ALA A 140 5.91 32.45 -1.56
CA ALA A 140 5.40 32.45 -2.93
C ALA A 140 6.19 31.50 -3.83
N ILE A 141 7.53 31.60 -3.82
CA ILE A 141 8.42 30.73 -4.60
C ILE A 141 8.27 29.27 -4.18
N ALA A 142 8.33 28.98 -2.88
CA ALA A 142 8.21 27.62 -2.38
C ALA A 142 6.82 27.02 -2.68
N SER A 143 5.76 27.82 -2.57
CA SER A 143 4.41 27.37 -2.93
C SER A 143 4.25 27.11 -4.42
N PHE A 144 4.87 27.93 -5.27
CA PHE A 144 4.88 27.70 -6.72
C PHE A 144 5.64 26.41 -7.07
N ILE A 145 6.79 26.18 -6.45
CA ILE A 145 7.61 24.97 -6.65
C ILE A 145 6.83 23.68 -6.32
N ARG A 146 5.87 23.72 -5.39
CA ARG A 146 5.02 22.57 -5.04
C ARG A 146 4.08 22.12 -6.15
N PHE A 147 3.82 22.96 -7.17
CA PHE A 147 3.00 22.55 -8.30
C PHE A 147 3.74 21.64 -9.30
N PHE A 148 5.09 21.58 -9.26
CA PHE A 148 5.83 20.65 -10.10
C PHE A 148 5.59 19.20 -9.64
N PRO A 149 5.06 18.31 -10.50
CA PRO A 149 4.66 16.96 -10.08
C PRO A 149 5.78 16.14 -9.42
N LYS A 150 7.02 16.27 -9.92
CA LYS A 150 8.20 15.58 -9.36
C LYS A 150 8.52 16.04 -7.94
N VAL A 151 8.36 17.34 -7.66
CA VAL A 151 8.56 17.89 -6.32
C VAL A 151 7.40 17.50 -5.43
N LYS A 152 6.16 17.62 -5.92
CA LYS A 152 4.96 17.25 -5.18
C LYS A 152 4.98 15.80 -4.70
N ALA A 153 5.40 14.87 -5.56
CA ALA A 153 5.45 13.45 -5.23
C ALA A 153 6.47 13.12 -4.13
N ARG A 154 7.62 13.82 -4.09
CA ARG A 154 8.76 13.42 -3.25
C ARG A 154 9.08 14.35 -2.09
N TYR A 155 8.77 15.63 -2.23
CA TYR A 155 9.23 16.70 -1.33
C TYR A 155 8.12 17.64 -0.85
N ASP A 156 6.84 17.42 -1.18
CA ASP A 156 5.75 18.34 -0.80
C ASP A 156 5.72 18.62 0.71
N TYR A 157 5.86 17.57 1.51
CA TYR A 157 5.98 17.71 2.97
C TYR A 157 7.19 18.56 3.38
N GLY A 158 8.35 18.31 2.77
CA GLY A 158 9.56 19.11 3.01
C GLY A 158 9.36 20.58 2.65
N MET A 159 8.71 20.88 1.52
CA MET A 159 8.41 22.25 1.11
C MET A 159 7.47 22.96 2.08
N LEU A 160 6.46 22.26 2.62
CA LEU A 160 5.59 22.80 3.68
C LEU A 160 6.37 23.13 4.95
N ILE A 161 7.22 22.21 5.41
CA ILE A 161 8.07 22.42 6.59
C ILE A 161 9.06 23.56 6.34
N PHE A 162 9.60 23.67 5.13
CA PHE A 162 10.52 24.73 4.75
C PHE A 162 9.85 26.11 4.83
N ILE A 163 8.65 26.27 4.24
CA ILE A 163 7.86 27.51 4.35
C ILE A 163 7.57 27.85 5.81
N LEU A 164 7.07 26.87 6.57
CA LEU A 164 6.70 27.06 7.97
C LEU A 164 7.90 27.47 8.83
N THR A 165 9.01 26.75 8.68
CA THR A 165 10.22 26.98 9.48
C THR A 165 10.87 28.31 9.13
N PHE A 166 10.97 28.65 7.85
CA PHE A 166 11.53 29.93 7.42
C PHE A 166 10.68 31.09 7.95
N SER A 167 9.36 30.98 7.85
CA SER A 167 8.43 32.01 8.35
C SER A 167 8.55 32.17 9.87
N LEU A 168 8.59 31.05 10.61
CA LEU A 168 8.72 31.10 12.06
C LEU A 168 10.06 31.69 12.49
N ILE A 169 11.19 31.28 11.89
CA ILE A 169 12.51 31.77 12.29
C ILE A 169 12.67 33.25 11.91
N SER A 170 12.23 33.65 10.71
CA SER A 170 12.34 35.06 10.27
C SER A 170 11.47 35.99 11.10
N VAL A 171 10.24 35.58 11.47
CA VAL A 171 9.31 36.41 12.27
C VAL A 171 9.66 36.38 13.77
N SER A 172 10.07 35.23 14.31
CA SER A 172 10.46 35.11 15.72
C SER A 172 11.82 35.74 16.00
N GLY A 173 12.75 35.72 15.02
CA GLY A 173 14.07 36.33 15.16
C GLY A 173 14.03 37.83 15.47
N PHE A 174 13.02 38.52 14.95
CA PHE A 174 12.77 39.94 15.25
C PHE A 174 12.56 40.24 16.75
N ARG A 175 12.18 39.25 17.56
CA ARG A 175 11.82 39.44 18.98
C ARG A 175 12.86 38.94 19.98
N GLU A 176 13.84 38.14 19.57
CA GLU A 176 14.78 37.49 20.49
C GLU A 176 16.24 37.59 19.99
N VAL A 177 17.15 38.01 20.88
CA VAL A 177 18.58 38.24 20.59
C VAL A 177 19.35 36.93 20.37
N GLU A 178 18.78 35.77 20.69
CA GLU A 178 19.43 34.44 20.61
C GLU A 178 18.75 33.48 19.61
N VAL A 179 18.50 33.96 18.39
CA VAL A 179 17.89 33.18 17.28
C VAL A 179 18.62 31.86 17.01
N LEU A 180 19.95 31.85 17.16
CA LEU A 180 20.80 30.68 16.88
C LEU A 180 20.62 29.58 17.93
N GLU A 181 20.47 29.92 19.20
CA GLU A 181 20.22 28.95 20.27
C GLU A 181 18.82 28.33 20.13
N MET A 182 17.81 29.16 19.83
CA MET A 182 16.45 28.68 19.57
C MET A 182 16.42 27.72 18.37
N ALA A 183 17.09 28.07 17.26
CA ALA A 183 17.17 27.24 16.07
C ALA A 183 17.88 25.90 16.36
N HIS A 184 18.98 25.92 17.13
CA HIS A 184 19.71 24.72 17.51
C HIS A 184 18.88 23.77 18.38
N LYS A 185 18.17 24.30 19.40
CA LYS A 185 17.27 23.50 20.25
C LYS A 185 16.13 22.86 19.44
N ARG A 186 15.54 23.60 18.49
CA ARG A 186 14.49 23.08 17.59
C ARG A 186 15.01 21.99 16.66
N LEU A 187 16.16 22.21 16.04
CA LEU A 187 16.76 21.22 15.15
C LEU A 187 17.09 19.92 15.92
N SER A 188 17.69 20.05 17.11
CA SER A 188 18.06 18.92 17.95
C SER A 188 16.84 18.12 18.41
N THR A 189 15.76 18.78 18.82
CA THR A 189 14.50 18.11 19.22
C THR A 189 13.79 17.45 18.04
N ILE A 190 13.81 18.06 16.85
CA ILE A 190 13.32 17.42 15.61
C ILE A 190 14.16 16.17 15.28
N PHE A 191 15.48 16.25 15.42
CA PHE A 191 16.36 15.11 15.19
C PHE A 191 16.11 13.98 16.17
N ILE A 192 15.95 14.27 17.47
CA ILE A 192 15.60 13.29 18.50
C ILE A 192 14.26 12.62 18.16
N GLY A 193 13.21 13.40 17.88
CA GLY A 193 11.90 12.86 17.51
C GLY A 193 11.95 12.02 16.23
N GLY A 194 12.64 12.49 15.20
CA GLY A 194 12.81 11.77 13.94
C GLY A 194 13.60 10.46 14.10
N SER A 195 14.68 10.47 14.89
CA SER A 195 15.48 9.29 15.18
C SER A 195 14.68 8.23 15.92
N ALA A 196 13.87 8.61 16.91
CA ALA A 196 12.98 7.70 17.62
C ALA A 196 11.95 7.06 16.66
N CYS A 197 11.37 7.83 15.72
CA CYS A 197 10.46 7.31 14.71
C CYS A 197 11.12 6.26 13.82
N VAL A 198 12.33 6.56 13.33
CA VAL A 198 13.09 5.66 12.47
C VAL A 198 13.47 4.38 13.22
N MET A 199 13.93 4.50 14.46
CA MET A 199 14.32 3.33 15.26
C MET A 199 13.15 2.43 15.58
N ILE A 200 12.02 2.99 15.99
CA ILE A 200 10.82 2.19 16.29
C ILE A 200 10.24 1.58 15.01
N SER A 201 10.22 2.32 13.89
CA SER A 201 9.68 1.78 12.64
C SER A 201 10.51 0.62 12.09
N ILE A 202 11.85 0.66 12.23
CA ILE A 202 12.75 -0.40 11.78
C ILE A 202 12.77 -1.60 12.74
N PHE A 203 12.87 -1.37 14.06
CA PHE A 203 13.12 -2.46 15.01
C PHE A 203 11.86 -3.11 15.58
N VAL A 204 10.72 -2.42 15.58
CA VAL A 204 9.46 -2.98 16.08
C VAL A 204 8.64 -3.43 14.87
N CYS A 205 8.64 -4.73 14.56
CA CYS A 205 7.82 -5.37 13.50
C CYS A 205 7.76 -4.56 12.18
N PRO A 206 8.88 -4.37 11.46
CA PRO A 206 8.96 -3.43 10.34
C PRO A 206 7.93 -3.73 9.25
N VAL A 207 7.41 -2.68 8.63
CA VAL A 207 6.53 -2.76 7.46
C VAL A 207 7.23 -2.06 6.30
N TRP A 208 7.62 -2.84 5.29
CA TRP A 208 8.40 -2.36 4.15
C TRP A 208 7.51 -2.07 2.95
N ALA A 209 7.59 -0.84 2.42
CA ALA A 209 6.87 -0.44 1.22
C ALA A 209 7.34 -1.23 0.00
N GLY A 210 8.64 -1.57 -0.08
CA GLY A 210 9.17 -2.38 -1.17
C GLY A 210 8.56 -3.78 -1.24
N GLU A 211 8.36 -4.41 -0.09
CA GLU A 211 7.73 -5.74 0.00
C GLU A 211 6.24 -5.69 -0.37
N GLU A 212 5.51 -4.67 0.11
CA GLU A 212 4.12 -4.44 -0.29
C GLU A 212 4.00 -4.18 -1.79
N PHE A 213 4.92 -3.40 -2.36
CA PHE A 213 4.91 -3.15 -3.79
C PHE A 213 5.15 -4.43 -4.60
N HIS A 214 6.13 -5.21 -4.17
CA HIS A 214 6.50 -6.46 -4.79
C HIS A 214 5.32 -7.45 -4.81
N TYR A 215 4.67 -7.67 -3.65
CA TYR A 215 3.48 -8.52 -3.56
C TYR A 215 2.31 -7.97 -4.38
N SER A 216 2.11 -6.65 -4.37
CA SER A 216 1.06 -5.99 -5.15
C SER A 216 1.23 -6.23 -6.65
N ILE A 217 2.46 -6.15 -7.18
CA ILE A 217 2.72 -6.41 -8.59
C ILE A 217 2.46 -7.88 -8.95
N ALA A 218 2.95 -8.82 -8.15
CA ALA A 218 2.70 -10.25 -8.36
C ALA A 218 1.19 -10.56 -8.38
N HIS A 219 0.45 -10.04 -7.39
CA HIS A 219 -0.99 -10.25 -7.28
C HIS A 219 -1.80 -9.64 -8.43
N LYS A 220 -1.37 -8.49 -8.97
CA LYS A 220 -2.03 -7.92 -10.17
C LYS A 220 -1.89 -8.84 -11.37
N LEU A 221 -0.73 -9.46 -11.58
CA LEU A 221 -0.55 -10.40 -12.68
C LEU A 221 -1.45 -11.62 -12.51
N GLU A 222 -1.60 -12.14 -11.29
CA GLU A 222 -2.57 -13.22 -11.01
C GLU A 222 -4.00 -12.82 -11.36
N ILE A 223 -4.45 -11.63 -10.92
CA ILE A 223 -5.78 -11.10 -11.26
C ILE A 223 -5.99 -11.03 -12.79
N LEU A 224 -4.98 -10.58 -13.54
CA LEU A 224 -5.05 -10.55 -15.01
C LEU A 224 -5.17 -11.97 -15.58
N GLY A 225 -4.43 -12.93 -15.02
CA GLY A 225 -4.51 -14.34 -15.41
C GLY A 225 -5.88 -14.95 -15.13
N ASP A 226 -6.45 -14.70 -13.95
CA ASP A 226 -7.78 -15.21 -13.55
C ASP A 226 -8.88 -14.65 -14.46
N PHE A 227 -8.80 -13.37 -14.84
CA PHE A 227 -9.71 -12.79 -15.82
C PHE A 227 -9.65 -13.51 -17.17
N MET A 228 -8.44 -13.78 -17.70
CA MET A 228 -8.28 -14.46 -18.99
C MET A 228 -8.84 -15.88 -18.98
N GLU A 229 -8.65 -16.62 -17.89
CA GLU A 229 -9.18 -17.98 -17.77
C GLU A 229 -10.70 -18.00 -17.83
N ALA A 230 -11.34 -17.06 -17.15
CA ALA A 230 -12.79 -17.02 -17.05
C ALA A 230 -13.50 -16.29 -18.20
N PHE A 231 -12.80 -15.37 -18.89
CA PHE A 231 -13.33 -14.65 -20.05
C PHE A 231 -13.89 -15.62 -21.11
N VAL A 232 -13.18 -16.73 -21.36
CA VAL A 232 -13.56 -17.71 -22.39
C VAL A 232 -14.91 -18.35 -22.09
N HIS A 233 -15.10 -18.82 -20.85
CA HIS A 233 -16.34 -19.46 -20.43
C HIS A 233 -17.53 -18.49 -20.53
N GLU A 234 -17.37 -17.26 -20.07
CA GLU A 234 -18.47 -16.27 -20.08
C GLU A 234 -18.80 -15.76 -21.49
N TYR A 235 -17.80 -15.66 -22.37
CA TYR A 235 -18.01 -15.21 -23.73
C TYR A 235 -18.53 -16.33 -24.66
N PHE A 236 -18.12 -17.58 -24.48
CA PHE A 236 -18.46 -18.68 -25.40
C PHE A 236 -19.50 -19.68 -24.87
N ASP A 237 -19.64 -19.91 -23.56
CA ASP A 237 -20.49 -20.99 -22.99
C ASP A 237 -21.90 -20.51 -22.54
N GLN A 238 -22.58 -19.65 -23.31
CA GLN A 238 -23.97 -19.30 -22.96
C GLN A 238 -24.97 -20.43 -23.29
N PRO A 239 -25.97 -20.68 -22.42
CA PRO A 239 -27.00 -21.68 -22.67
C PRO A 239 -27.86 -21.31 -23.88
N GLU A 240 -28.24 -22.30 -24.66
CA GLU A 240 -29.19 -22.14 -25.76
C GLU A 240 -30.53 -21.57 -25.25
N GLU A 241 -31.18 -20.73 -26.07
CA GLU A 241 -32.51 -20.19 -25.79
C GLU A 241 -33.52 -21.33 -25.56
N GLY A 242 -33.83 -21.63 -24.29
CA GLY A 242 -34.79 -22.68 -23.95
C GLY A 242 -34.77 -23.18 -22.51
N GLU A 243 -33.73 -22.90 -21.72
CA GLU A 243 -33.70 -23.33 -20.32
C GLU A 243 -34.35 -22.29 -19.39
N SER A 244 -35.44 -22.72 -18.75
CA SER A 244 -36.24 -21.97 -17.79
C SER A 244 -35.42 -21.36 -16.65
N GLU A 245 -35.81 -20.15 -16.21
CA GLU A 245 -35.20 -19.33 -15.15
C GLU A 245 -35.04 -20.01 -13.78
N ASP A 246 -35.57 -21.22 -13.57
CA ASP A 246 -35.58 -21.93 -12.29
C ASP A 246 -34.31 -22.76 -12.00
N SER A 247 -33.31 -22.71 -12.87
CA SER A 247 -32.00 -23.36 -12.66
C SER A 247 -30.83 -22.39 -12.70
N LYS A 248 -31.00 -21.18 -12.14
CA LYS A 248 -29.86 -20.38 -11.63
C LYS A 248 -29.25 -21.08 -10.41
N GLY A 249 -28.62 -22.22 -10.64
CA GLY A 249 -27.71 -22.84 -9.70
C GLY A 249 -26.54 -21.88 -9.51
N ASP A 250 -26.54 -21.23 -8.35
CA ASP A 250 -25.42 -20.51 -7.75
C ASP A 250 -24.72 -19.55 -8.72
N SER A 251 -25.18 -18.29 -8.75
CA SER A 251 -24.43 -17.19 -9.37
C SER A 251 -23.05 -17.12 -8.73
N LYS A 252 -22.08 -17.87 -9.28
CA LYS A 252 -20.66 -17.78 -8.95
C LYS A 252 -20.32 -16.32 -8.97
N ASP A 253 -19.82 -15.87 -7.83
CA ASP A 253 -19.52 -14.49 -7.51
C ASP A 253 -18.79 -13.81 -8.70
N LYS A 254 -19.52 -12.99 -9.48
CA LYS A 254 -18.97 -12.24 -10.64
C LYS A 254 -17.88 -11.24 -10.20
N SER A 255 -17.60 -11.15 -8.90
CA SER A 255 -16.53 -10.36 -8.30
C SER A 255 -15.15 -10.67 -8.89
N PHE A 256 -14.90 -11.90 -9.37
CA PHE A 256 -13.61 -12.23 -9.98
C PHE A 256 -13.42 -11.53 -11.34
N LEU A 257 -14.49 -11.37 -12.14
CA LEU A 257 -14.43 -10.61 -13.41
C LEU A 257 -14.15 -9.15 -13.16
N GLU A 258 -14.56 -8.60 -12.02
CA GLU A 258 -14.28 -7.21 -11.67
C GLU A 258 -12.89 -6.99 -11.05
N GLY A 259 -12.12 -8.07 -10.83
CA GLY A 259 -10.78 -8.00 -10.24
C GLY A 259 -9.85 -7.03 -10.97
N TYR A 260 -9.92 -6.98 -12.31
CA TYR A 260 -9.09 -6.08 -13.13
C TYR A 260 -9.32 -4.59 -12.79
N LYS A 261 -10.48 -4.21 -12.26
CA LYS A 261 -10.78 -2.81 -11.86
C LYS A 261 -9.87 -2.34 -10.73
N LYS A 262 -9.41 -3.24 -9.86
CA LYS A 262 -8.40 -2.95 -8.83
C LYS A 262 -7.05 -2.64 -9.47
N VAL A 263 -6.71 -3.31 -10.56
CA VAL A 263 -5.48 -3.07 -11.34
C VAL A 263 -5.56 -1.69 -12.00
N LEU A 264 -6.68 -1.33 -12.63
CA LEU A 264 -6.89 -0.02 -13.28
C LEU A 264 -6.61 1.16 -12.35
N ASN A 265 -7.14 1.11 -11.13
CA ASN A 265 -7.05 2.19 -10.15
C ASN A 265 -5.77 2.20 -9.32
N SER A 266 -4.79 1.35 -9.64
CA SER A 266 -3.58 1.14 -8.81
C SER A 266 -2.50 2.22 -8.94
N LYS A 267 -2.59 3.15 -9.91
CA LYS A 267 -1.48 4.06 -10.25
C LYS A 267 -0.93 4.86 -9.09
N SER A 268 -1.80 5.52 -8.32
CA SER A 268 -1.38 6.36 -7.20
C SER A 268 -0.70 5.54 -6.10
N LEU A 269 -1.21 4.33 -5.84
CA LEU A 269 -0.62 3.41 -4.87
C LEU A 269 0.78 2.96 -5.32
N ASP A 270 0.93 2.54 -6.57
CA ASP A 270 2.21 2.09 -7.13
C ASP A 270 3.28 3.17 -7.10
N ASP A 271 2.93 4.38 -7.54
CA ASP A 271 3.83 5.53 -7.52
C ASP A 271 4.27 5.87 -6.09
N SER A 272 3.35 5.77 -5.12
CA SER A 272 3.65 6.02 -3.70
C SER A 272 4.57 4.95 -3.10
N LEU A 273 4.27 3.67 -3.31
CA LEU A 273 5.04 2.56 -2.79
C LEU A 273 6.45 2.53 -3.40
N ALA A 274 6.58 2.74 -4.71
CA ALA A 274 7.88 2.82 -5.37
C ALA A 274 8.73 3.99 -4.84
N ASN A 275 8.10 5.15 -4.55
CA ASN A 275 8.81 6.28 -3.97
C ASN A 275 9.26 5.98 -2.53
N PHE A 276 8.41 5.37 -1.71
CA PHE A 276 8.77 4.97 -0.34
C PHE A 276 9.87 3.91 -0.32
N ALA A 277 9.78 2.90 -1.18
CA ALA A 277 10.77 1.82 -1.29
C ALA A 277 12.17 2.34 -1.68
N LYS A 278 12.26 3.48 -2.37
CA LYS A 278 13.56 4.13 -2.69
C LYS A 278 14.24 4.77 -1.48
N TRP A 279 13.51 5.01 -0.38
CA TRP A 279 14.08 5.53 0.87
C TRP A 279 14.54 4.41 1.82
N GLU A 280 14.17 3.16 1.55
CA GLU A 280 14.44 2.05 2.45
C GLU A 280 15.92 1.61 2.37
N PRO A 281 16.54 1.23 3.50
CA PRO A 281 17.77 0.45 3.48
C PRO A 281 17.54 -0.90 2.81
N GLY A 282 18.62 -1.62 2.47
CA GLY A 282 18.49 -3.01 2.03
C GLY A 282 17.85 -3.87 3.13
N HIS A 283 16.87 -4.69 2.76
CA HIS A 283 16.11 -5.55 3.69
C HIS A 283 15.66 -6.84 2.98
N GLY A 284 15.55 -7.94 3.73
CA GLY A 284 15.14 -9.23 3.19
C GLY A 284 15.94 -9.64 1.95
N LYS A 285 15.24 -9.92 0.85
CA LYS A 285 15.83 -10.21 -0.47
C LYS A 285 16.06 -8.95 -1.33
N PHE A 286 15.65 -7.77 -0.86
CA PHE A 286 15.76 -6.51 -1.57
C PHE A 286 17.08 -5.80 -1.24
N ARG A 287 17.95 -5.69 -2.24
CA ARG A 287 19.22 -4.96 -2.11
C ARG A 287 19.01 -3.45 -2.04
N PHE A 288 19.97 -2.73 -1.48
CA PHE A 288 19.98 -1.27 -1.55
C PHE A 288 19.97 -0.82 -3.03
N ARG A 289 19.14 0.18 -3.37
CA ARG A 289 18.86 0.61 -4.76
C ARG A 289 18.31 -0.51 -5.66
N HIS A 290 17.42 -1.34 -5.13
CA HIS A 290 16.63 -2.30 -5.90
C HIS A 290 15.95 -1.62 -7.11
N PRO A 291 15.78 -2.31 -8.26
CA PRO A 291 15.26 -1.71 -9.50
C PRO A 291 13.73 -1.49 -9.48
N TRP A 292 13.24 -0.66 -8.56
CA TRP A 292 11.82 -0.31 -8.41
C TRP A 292 11.19 0.31 -9.66
N ASP A 293 11.99 0.91 -10.54
CA ASP A 293 11.51 1.46 -11.80
C ASP A 293 10.99 0.37 -12.76
N LEU A 294 11.51 -0.86 -12.69
CA LEU A 294 10.99 -1.99 -13.46
C LEU A 294 9.63 -2.47 -12.93
N TYR A 295 9.42 -2.44 -11.61
CA TYR A 295 8.10 -2.72 -11.03
C TYR A 295 7.07 -1.69 -11.48
N LEU A 296 7.45 -0.40 -11.56
CA LEU A 296 6.56 0.64 -12.12
C LEU A 296 6.24 0.39 -13.60
N LYS A 297 7.22 -0.05 -14.40
CA LYS A 297 7.02 -0.45 -15.80
C LYS A 297 6.03 -1.62 -15.90
N ILE A 298 6.21 -2.67 -15.10
CA ILE A 298 5.32 -3.83 -15.05
C ILE A 298 3.91 -3.40 -14.60
N GLY A 299 3.78 -2.56 -13.58
CA GLY A 299 2.49 -2.03 -13.13
C GLY A 299 1.80 -1.18 -14.18
N ALA A 300 2.54 -0.38 -14.95
CA ALA A 300 1.99 0.38 -16.08
C ALA A 300 1.48 -0.52 -17.20
N LEU A 301 2.24 -1.55 -17.58
CA LEU A 301 1.80 -2.56 -18.57
C LEU A 301 0.59 -3.36 -18.07
N SER A 302 0.57 -3.72 -16.78
CA SER A 302 -0.55 -4.42 -16.15
C SER A 302 -1.84 -3.60 -16.23
N ARG A 303 -1.76 -2.27 -16.00
CA ARG A 303 -2.88 -1.35 -16.22
C ARG A 303 -3.30 -1.27 -17.69
N GLN A 304 -2.33 -1.23 -18.61
CA GLN A 304 -2.63 -1.24 -20.05
C GLN A 304 -3.39 -2.51 -20.45
N CYS A 305 -3.02 -3.67 -19.89
CA CYS A 305 -3.73 -4.92 -20.07
C CYS A 305 -5.15 -4.84 -19.50
N ALA A 306 -5.30 -4.33 -18.27
CA ALA A 306 -6.60 -4.16 -17.64
C ALA A 306 -7.56 -3.26 -18.43
N TYR A 307 -7.07 -2.22 -19.12
CA TYR A 307 -7.92 -1.42 -20.02
C TYR A 307 -8.45 -2.23 -21.22
N ARG A 308 -7.68 -3.20 -21.72
CA ARG A 308 -8.15 -4.10 -22.79
C ARG A 308 -9.14 -5.13 -22.26
N MET A 309 -8.95 -5.58 -21.02
CA MET A 309 -9.89 -6.45 -20.33
C MET A 309 -11.22 -5.77 -20.05
N GLU A 310 -11.22 -4.47 -19.70
CA GLU A 310 -12.45 -3.68 -19.57
C GLU A 310 -13.24 -3.62 -20.89
N ALA A 311 -12.53 -3.46 -22.02
CA ALA A 311 -13.17 -3.53 -23.34
C ALA A 311 -13.72 -4.93 -23.66
N LEU A 312 -13.02 -6.00 -23.27
CA LEU A 312 -13.51 -7.38 -23.42
C LEU A 312 -14.74 -7.67 -22.56
N ASP A 313 -14.74 -7.20 -21.31
CA ASP A 313 -15.85 -7.33 -20.37
C ASP A 313 -17.12 -6.63 -20.88
N ALA A 314 -16.96 -5.48 -21.55
CA ALA A 314 -18.07 -4.82 -22.24
C ALA A 314 -18.69 -5.69 -23.35
N HIS A 315 -17.89 -6.51 -24.03
CA HIS A 315 -18.39 -7.44 -25.06
C HIS A 315 -19.06 -8.68 -24.49
N ILE A 316 -18.66 -9.16 -23.30
CA ILE A 316 -19.38 -10.23 -22.58
C ILE A 316 -20.81 -9.80 -22.26
N ASN A 317 -20.97 -8.57 -21.78
CA ASN A 317 -22.25 -8.02 -21.33
C ASN A 317 -23.11 -7.41 -22.46
N SER A 318 -22.64 -7.45 -23.70
CA SER A 318 -23.39 -6.91 -24.84
C SER A 318 -24.40 -7.91 -25.42
N ASP A 319 -25.59 -7.44 -25.78
CA ASP A 319 -26.64 -8.24 -26.42
C ASP A 319 -26.29 -8.62 -27.88
N ILE A 320 -25.34 -7.89 -28.50
CA ILE A 320 -24.96 -8.06 -29.90
C ILE A 320 -23.59 -8.75 -29.97
N LYS A 321 -23.57 -10.07 -29.81
CA LYS A 321 -22.33 -10.86 -29.84
C LYS A 321 -21.86 -11.23 -31.26
N GLY A 322 -22.63 -10.93 -32.30
CA GLY A 322 -22.34 -11.25 -33.70
C GLY A 322 -22.79 -12.66 -34.11
N SER A 323 -22.41 -13.10 -35.32
CA SER A 323 -22.82 -14.40 -35.88
C SER A 323 -22.30 -15.60 -35.06
N HIS A 324 -23.21 -16.52 -34.69
CA HIS A 324 -22.89 -17.75 -33.96
C HIS A 324 -21.92 -18.68 -34.72
N GLU A 325 -22.08 -18.81 -36.04
CA GLU A 325 -21.20 -19.60 -36.89
C GLU A 325 -19.76 -19.08 -36.86
N PHE A 326 -19.59 -17.76 -36.87
CA PHE A 326 -18.27 -17.16 -36.82
C PHE A 326 -17.64 -17.26 -35.42
N ARG A 327 -18.45 -17.09 -34.35
CA ARG A 327 -18.01 -17.27 -32.96
C ARG A 327 -17.49 -18.68 -32.70
N SER A 328 -18.23 -19.70 -33.11
CA SER A 328 -17.80 -21.10 -32.97
C SER A 328 -16.52 -21.39 -33.76
N THR A 329 -16.34 -20.75 -34.93
CA THR A 329 -15.12 -20.90 -35.73
C THR A 329 -13.88 -20.31 -35.03
N ILE A 330 -14.00 -19.18 -34.33
CA ILE A 330 -12.86 -18.55 -33.62
C ILE A 330 -12.68 -19.06 -32.19
N GLN A 331 -13.67 -19.76 -31.63
CA GLN A 331 -13.73 -20.17 -30.23
C GLN A 331 -12.50 -20.95 -29.79
N GLU A 332 -12.11 -21.99 -30.52
CA GLU A 332 -10.98 -22.85 -30.16
C GLU A 332 -9.68 -22.04 -30.05
N LEU A 333 -9.38 -21.22 -31.06
CA LEU A 333 -8.17 -20.40 -31.10
C LEU A 333 -8.16 -19.29 -30.05
N CYS A 334 -9.30 -18.63 -29.84
CA CYS A 334 -9.44 -17.63 -28.78
C CYS A 334 -9.30 -18.26 -27.38
N SER A 335 -9.82 -19.49 -27.20
CA SER A 335 -9.72 -20.23 -25.95
C SER A 335 -8.27 -20.62 -25.65
N GLU A 336 -7.56 -21.15 -26.65
CA GLU A 336 -6.15 -21.49 -26.54
C GLU A 336 -5.30 -20.25 -26.22
N MET A 337 -5.51 -19.14 -26.94
CA MET A 337 -4.82 -17.87 -26.68
C MET A 337 -5.05 -17.37 -25.26
N SER A 338 -6.30 -17.41 -24.79
CA SER A 338 -6.66 -16.91 -23.47
C SER A 338 -6.06 -17.77 -22.36
N LEU A 339 -6.12 -19.10 -22.53
CA LEU A 339 -5.56 -20.07 -21.59
C LEU A 339 -4.03 -19.95 -21.48
N GLU A 340 -3.32 -19.87 -22.61
CA GLU A 340 -1.86 -19.72 -22.61
C GLU A 340 -1.43 -18.35 -22.05
N SER A 341 -2.19 -17.28 -22.35
CA SER A 341 -1.95 -15.95 -21.73
C SER A 341 -2.19 -15.97 -20.22
N SER A 342 -3.23 -16.67 -19.76
CA SER A 342 -3.52 -16.84 -18.33
C SER A 342 -2.38 -17.55 -17.61
N LYS A 343 -1.90 -18.68 -18.16
CA LYS A 343 -0.75 -19.42 -17.62
C LYS A 343 0.50 -18.54 -17.56
N ALA A 344 0.79 -17.78 -18.63
CA ALA A 344 1.90 -16.84 -18.65
C ALA A 344 1.78 -15.80 -17.53
N PHE A 345 0.62 -15.16 -17.34
CA PHE A 345 0.40 -14.20 -16.28
C PHE A 345 0.60 -14.78 -14.88
N LYS A 346 0.00 -15.95 -14.59
CA LYS A 346 0.10 -16.61 -13.28
C LYS A 346 1.53 -17.03 -12.99
N GLU A 347 2.26 -17.52 -13.99
CA GLU A 347 3.66 -17.87 -13.83
C GLU A 347 4.54 -16.63 -13.59
N LEU A 348 4.34 -15.54 -14.35
CA LEU A 348 5.07 -14.29 -14.13
C LEU A 348 4.79 -13.70 -12.75
N GLY A 349 3.53 -13.76 -12.30
CA GLY A 349 3.14 -13.38 -10.94
C GLY A 349 3.83 -14.23 -9.87
N SER A 350 3.84 -15.55 -10.06
CA SER A 350 4.52 -16.50 -9.18
C SER A 350 6.04 -16.24 -9.14
N SER A 351 6.68 -16.10 -10.30
CA SER A 351 8.11 -15.79 -10.46
C SER A 351 8.51 -14.52 -9.71
N ILE A 352 7.71 -13.45 -9.83
CA ILE A 352 7.93 -12.25 -9.02
C ILE A 352 7.80 -12.61 -7.55
N ARG A 353 6.65 -13.16 -7.12
CA ARG A 353 6.37 -13.45 -5.70
C ARG A 353 7.45 -14.29 -5.01
N THR A 354 8.01 -15.27 -5.69
CA THR A 354 9.05 -16.17 -5.16
C THR A 354 10.47 -15.64 -5.39
N MET A 355 10.63 -14.59 -6.21
CA MET A 355 11.91 -14.12 -6.75
C MET A 355 12.72 -15.22 -7.42
N THR A 356 12.05 -16.06 -8.20
CA THR A 356 12.66 -17.12 -9.00
C THR A 356 12.53 -16.80 -10.47
N ARG A 357 13.51 -17.20 -11.30
CA ARG A 357 13.38 -17.00 -12.75
C ARG A 357 12.14 -17.71 -13.29
N PRO A 358 11.39 -17.09 -14.22
CA PRO A 358 10.32 -17.77 -14.90
C PRO A 358 10.91 -18.90 -15.77
N SER A 359 10.24 -20.04 -15.84
CA SER A 359 10.76 -21.27 -16.48
C SER A 359 10.03 -21.63 -17.77
N SER A 360 8.76 -21.29 -17.87
CA SER A 360 7.83 -21.66 -18.95
C SER A 360 7.04 -20.48 -19.51
N SER A 361 7.17 -19.26 -18.95
CA SER A 361 6.41 -18.09 -19.42
C SER A 361 6.66 -17.79 -20.89
N ASP A 362 7.92 -17.92 -21.33
CA ASP A 362 8.30 -17.71 -22.73
C ASP A 362 7.70 -18.78 -23.65
N THR A 363 7.53 -20.01 -23.13
CA THR A 363 6.87 -21.11 -23.84
C THR A 363 5.38 -20.84 -23.99
N HIS A 364 4.70 -20.40 -22.92
CA HIS A 364 3.29 -20.02 -22.97
C HIS A 364 3.04 -18.84 -23.92
N VAL A 365 3.90 -17.81 -23.89
CA VAL A 365 3.84 -16.70 -24.84
C VAL A 365 4.07 -17.17 -26.27
N ALA A 366 4.98 -18.11 -26.50
CA ALA A 366 5.21 -18.68 -27.84
C ALA A 366 4.02 -19.49 -28.36
N ASN A 367 3.38 -20.30 -27.50
CA ASN A 367 2.16 -21.05 -27.83
C ASN A 367 1.01 -20.10 -28.21
N ALA A 368 0.76 -19.08 -27.38
CA ALA A 368 -0.26 -18.08 -27.66
C ALA A 368 0.02 -17.34 -28.98
N LYS A 369 1.28 -17.05 -29.31
CA LYS A 369 1.67 -16.46 -30.60
C LYS A 369 1.38 -17.38 -31.79
N ALA A 370 1.54 -18.70 -31.62
CA ALA A 370 1.19 -19.67 -32.65
C ALA A 370 -0.33 -19.62 -32.92
N ALA A 371 -1.14 -19.61 -31.87
CA ALA A 371 -2.59 -19.48 -31.97
C ALA A 371 -3.02 -18.15 -32.63
N VAL A 372 -2.34 -17.03 -32.34
CA VAL A 372 -2.58 -15.75 -33.04
C VAL A 372 -2.32 -15.84 -34.54
N LYS A 373 -1.25 -16.52 -34.98
CA LYS A 373 -0.97 -16.67 -36.41
C LYS A 373 -2.08 -17.46 -37.10
N SER A 374 -2.53 -18.55 -36.48
CA SER A 374 -3.65 -19.35 -36.95
C SER A 374 -4.94 -18.51 -37.00
N LEU A 375 -5.23 -17.74 -35.95
CA LEU A 375 -6.41 -16.88 -35.88
C LEU A 375 -6.39 -15.79 -36.96
N LYS A 376 -5.26 -15.11 -37.17
CA LYS A 376 -5.12 -14.11 -38.26
C LYS A 376 -5.38 -14.74 -39.63
N SER A 377 -4.87 -15.94 -39.89
CA SER A 377 -5.11 -16.64 -41.16
C SER A 377 -6.58 -17.03 -41.33
N LEU A 378 -7.23 -17.46 -40.25
CA LEU A 378 -8.64 -17.84 -40.23
C LEU A 378 -9.54 -16.62 -40.47
N LEU A 379 -9.29 -15.51 -39.78
CA LEU A 379 -9.99 -14.23 -39.97
C LEU A 379 -9.90 -13.73 -41.42
N GLN A 380 -8.72 -13.80 -42.04
CA GLN A 380 -8.52 -13.43 -43.45
C GLN A 380 -9.30 -14.34 -44.41
N SER A 381 -9.40 -15.64 -44.09
CA SER A 381 -10.14 -16.59 -44.90
C SER A 381 -11.67 -16.39 -44.82
N SER A 382 -12.20 -16.09 -43.62
CA SER A 382 -13.63 -15.88 -43.38
C SER A 382 -14.11 -14.53 -43.92
N SER A 383 -13.29 -13.48 -43.78
CA SER A 383 -13.53 -12.17 -44.42
C SER A 383 -13.75 -12.27 -45.92
N ARG A 384 -13.14 -13.25 -46.60
CA ARG A 384 -13.26 -13.44 -48.04
C ARG A 384 -14.52 -14.19 -48.46
N LYS A 385 -15.20 -14.87 -47.53
CA LYS A 385 -16.33 -15.76 -47.78
C LYS A 385 -17.69 -15.17 -47.37
N GLN A 386 -17.73 -14.26 -46.39
CA GLN A 386 -19.00 -13.72 -45.86
C GLN A 386 -19.50 -12.49 -46.62
N THR A 387 -20.82 -12.41 -46.84
CA THR A 387 -21.52 -11.29 -47.50
C THR A 387 -22.01 -10.19 -46.55
N ASP A 388 -22.12 -10.45 -45.23
CA ASP A 388 -22.51 -9.46 -44.23
C ASP A 388 -21.40 -9.21 -43.20
N LEU A 389 -20.53 -8.25 -43.52
CA LEU A 389 -19.39 -7.84 -42.69
C LEU A 389 -19.78 -7.25 -41.34
N LEU A 390 -20.99 -6.69 -41.19
CA LEU A 390 -21.43 -6.03 -39.94
C LEU A 390 -21.62 -7.04 -38.80
N SER A 391 -22.09 -8.26 -39.13
CA SER A 391 -22.27 -9.36 -38.16
C SER A 391 -20.96 -9.95 -37.61
N LEU A 392 -19.83 -9.64 -38.26
CA LEU A 392 -18.49 -10.14 -37.92
C LEU A 392 -17.75 -9.22 -36.92
N ILE A 393 -18.14 -7.94 -36.88
CA ILE A 393 -17.40 -6.89 -36.17
C ILE A 393 -17.20 -7.19 -34.68
N PRO A 394 -18.22 -7.63 -33.91
CA PRO A 394 -18.05 -7.87 -32.47
C PRO A 394 -17.02 -8.97 -32.17
N ALA A 395 -17.13 -10.11 -32.86
CA ALA A 395 -16.25 -11.25 -32.69
C ALA A 395 -14.82 -10.96 -33.21
N ALA A 396 -14.68 -10.21 -34.31
CA ALA A 396 -13.38 -9.74 -34.78
C ALA A 396 -12.73 -8.73 -33.81
N THR A 397 -13.54 -7.89 -33.16
CA THR A 397 -13.06 -6.95 -32.13
C THR A 397 -12.54 -7.70 -30.91
N VAL A 398 -13.26 -8.72 -30.44
CA VAL A 398 -12.81 -9.61 -29.35
C VAL A 398 -11.49 -10.29 -29.71
N ALA A 399 -11.38 -10.88 -30.91
CA ALA A 399 -10.14 -11.46 -31.39
C ALA A 399 -8.98 -10.45 -31.41
N SER A 400 -9.24 -9.22 -31.87
CA SER A 400 -8.23 -8.15 -31.89
C SER A 400 -7.79 -7.73 -30.48
N LEU A 401 -8.72 -7.62 -29.53
CA LEU A 401 -8.42 -7.28 -28.15
C LEU A 401 -7.60 -8.37 -27.45
N LEU A 402 -7.87 -9.65 -27.74
CA LEU A 402 -7.07 -10.77 -27.24
C LEU A 402 -5.64 -10.74 -27.81
N ILE A 403 -5.48 -10.38 -29.10
CA ILE A 403 -4.16 -10.17 -29.70
C ILE A 403 -3.41 -9.03 -29.00
N ASP A 404 -4.07 -7.89 -28.76
CA ASP A 404 -3.49 -6.75 -28.05
C ASP A 404 -3.04 -7.14 -26.62
N ILE A 405 -3.83 -7.95 -25.91
CA ILE A 405 -3.48 -8.46 -24.58
C ILE A 405 -2.25 -9.35 -24.64
N LEU A 406 -2.14 -10.23 -25.63
CA LEU A 406 -0.96 -11.07 -25.79
C LEU A 406 0.31 -10.23 -26.04
N GLU A 407 0.24 -9.20 -26.89
CA GLU A 407 1.37 -8.30 -27.13
C GLU A 407 1.80 -7.56 -25.85
N ILE A 408 0.85 -7.24 -24.96
CA ILE A 408 1.16 -6.66 -23.65
C ILE A 408 1.77 -7.71 -22.72
N THR A 409 1.26 -8.94 -22.73
CA THR A 409 1.76 -10.08 -21.95
C THR A 409 3.24 -10.35 -22.27
N GLU A 410 3.61 -10.32 -23.55
CA GLU A 410 5.00 -10.42 -23.99
C GLU A 410 5.88 -9.29 -23.40
N LYS A 411 5.43 -8.03 -23.51
CA LYS A 411 6.18 -6.89 -22.93
C LYS A 411 6.33 -6.99 -21.41
N ILE A 412 5.34 -7.59 -20.74
CA ILE A 412 5.41 -7.87 -19.30
C ILE A 412 6.46 -8.97 -19.07
N ALA A 413 6.41 -10.09 -19.80
CA ALA A 413 7.38 -11.17 -19.70
C ALA A 413 8.82 -10.66 -19.87
N ASP A 414 9.08 -9.86 -20.91
CA ASP A 414 10.38 -9.22 -21.13
C ASP A 414 10.82 -8.36 -19.93
N SER A 415 9.89 -7.56 -19.39
CA SER A 415 10.18 -6.68 -18.24
C SER A 415 10.42 -7.46 -16.94
N VAL A 416 9.77 -8.62 -16.78
CA VAL A 416 10.01 -9.55 -15.65
C VAL A 416 11.35 -10.25 -15.82
N ASN A 417 11.73 -10.65 -17.04
CA ASN A 417 13.04 -11.22 -17.34
C ASN A 417 14.18 -10.23 -17.09
N ASP A 418 14.00 -8.96 -17.50
CA ASP A 418 14.91 -7.86 -17.18
C ASP A 418 15.03 -7.68 -15.66
N LEU A 419 13.90 -7.68 -14.95
CA LEU A 419 13.85 -7.57 -13.50
C LEU A 419 14.57 -8.74 -12.83
N ALA A 420 14.30 -9.97 -13.25
CA ALA A 420 14.92 -11.18 -12.73
C ALA A 420 16.44 -11.16 -12.90
N THR A 421 16.92 -10.62 -14.03
CA THR A 421 18.34 -10.45 -14.31
C THR A 421 18.98 -9.40 -13.41
N LEU A 422 18.37 -8.21 -13.29
CA LEU A 422 18.92 -7.11 -12.48
C LEU A 422 18.81 -7.36 -10.97
N ALA A 423 17.75 -8.02 -10.52
CA ALA A 423 17.51 -8.37 -9.13
C ALA A 423 18.20 -9.68 -8.71
N ASN A 424 18.81 -10.43 -9.64
CA ASN A 424 19.42 -11.75 -9.41
C ASN A 424 18.44 -12.77 -8.81
N PHE A 425 17.31 -12.98 -9.50
CA PHE A 425 16.36 -14.02 -9.11
C PHE A 425 17.02 -15.40 -9.14
N GLU A 426 16.60 -16.25 -8.20
CA GLU A 426 17.12 -17.60 -8.03
C GLU A 426 16.72 -18.48 -9.23
N VAL A 427 17.61 -19.35 -9.67
CA VAL A 427 17.29 -20.40 -10.65
C VAL A 427 16.85 -21.62 -9.86
N VAL A 428 15.60 -22.07 -10.06
CA VAL A 428 15.11 -23.29 -9.44
C VAL A 428 15.58 -24.47 -10.30
N ASP A 429 16.57 -25.21 -9.81
CA ASP A 429 16.92 -26.53 -10.36
C ASP A 429 15.79 -27.50 -10.00
N THR A 430 14.93 -27.84 -10.97
CA THR A 430 13.80 -28.76 -10.77
C THR A 430 14.21 -30.22 -10.48
N ASP A 431 15.51 -30.53 -10.38
CA ASP A 431 16.06 -31.88 -10.22
C ASP A 431 16.49 -32.27 -8.80
N LYS A 432 16.23 -31.44 -7.77
CA LYS A 432 16.56 -31.81 -6.38
C LYS A 432 15.30 -32.02 -5.54
N SER A 433 14.92 -33.30 -5.42
CA SER A 433 14.01 -33.85 -4.41
C SER A 433 14.31 -33.29 -3.00
N PRO A 434 13.32 -33.14 -2.09
CA PRO A 434 13.51 -32.45 -0.82
C PRO A 434 14.51 -33.23 0.05
N LYS A 435 15.66 -32.63 0.33
CA LYS A 435 16.55 -33.14 1.39
C LYS A 435 15.91 -32.82 2.74
N VAL A 436 15.53 -33.88 3.44
CA VAL A 436 15.30 -33.90 4.89
C VAL A 436 16.46 -33.16 5.59
N PRO A 437 16.20 -32.29 6.58
CA PRO A 437 17.26 -31.53 7.23
C PRO A 437 18.18 -32.50 7.98
N SER A 438 19.41 -32.66 7.47
CA SER A 438 20.47 -33.40 8.16
C SER A 438 21.08 -32.47 9.19
N GLN A 439 21.03 -32.93 10.44
CA GLN A 439 21.75 -32.37 11.57
C GLN A 439 23.23 -32.18 11.21
N SER A 440 23.73 -30.98 11.48
CA SER A 440 25.15 -30.65 11.34
C SER A 440 26.00 -31.43 12.33
N SER A 441 27.07 -32.02 11.81
CA SER A 441 28.15 -32.70 12.52
C SER A 441 28.95 -31.75 13.43
N HIS A 442 29.14 -32.19 14.67
CA HIS A 442 30.24 -31.95 15.60
C HIS A 442 31.29 -30.88 15.25
N CYS A 443 31.41 -29.88 16.14
CA CYS A 443 32.68 -29.30 16.51
C CYS A 443 32.81 -29.39 18.03
N GLU A 444 33.82 -30.14 18.47
CA GLU A 444 34.21 -30.41 19.85
C GLU A 444 34.96 -29.19 20.40
N CYS A 445 34.49 -28.62 21.52
CA CYS A 445 35.30 -27.81 22.44
C CYS A 445 34.69 -27.92 23.85
N ASP A 446 35.58 -28.18 24.80
CA ASP A 446 35.38 -28.66 26.16
C ASP A 446 34.51 -27.81 27.11
N GLU A 447 34.08 -28.53 28.13
CA GLU A 447 33.17 -28.22 29.24
C GLU A 447 33.36 -26.88 29.99
N SER A 448 32.24 -26.26 30.35
CA SER A 448 31.82 -26.12 31.76
C SER A 448 30.47 -25.40 31.88
N VAL A 449 29.48 -26.10 32.46
CA VAL A 449 28.17 -25.57 32.84
C VAL A 449 28.02 -25.69 34.36
N PRO A 450 27.36 -24.72 35.01
CA PRO A 450 26.42 -25.09 36.07
C PRO A 450 24.98 -24.68 35.72
N LYS A 451 24.09 -25.61 36.07
CA LYS A 451 22.65 -25.67 35.84
C LYS A 451 21.90 -24.47 36.40
N THR A 452 20.88 -24.01 35.67
CA THR A 452 19.69 -23.39 36.30
C THR A 452 18.44 -23.72 35.48
N ASP A 453 17.38 -24.07 36.20
CA ASP A 453 16.13 -24.68 35.73
C ASP A 453 15.34 -23.83 34.72
N HIS A 454 14.90 -24.45 33.63
CA HIS A 454 13.88 -23.89 32.74
C HIS A 454 12.49 -24.24 33.27
N LEU A 455 11.78 -23.24 33.82
CA LEU A 455 10.33 -23.30 33.99
C LEU A 455 9.65 -23.26 32.60
N GLN A 456 9.04 -24.37 32.19
CA GLN A 456 8.03 -24.38 31.13
C GLN A 456 6.70 -23.89 31.70
N VAL A 457 6.25 -22.71 31.29
CA VAL A 457 4.87 -22.25 31.51
C VAL A 457 4.01 -22.77 30.35
N VAL A 458 3.22 -23.80 30.62
CA VAL A 458 2.15 -24.30 29.74
C VAL A 458 0.92 -23.43 29.97
N ILE A 459 0.48 -22.69 28.95
CA ILE A 459 -0.80 -21.98 28.98
C ILE A 459 -1.87 -22.94 28.42
N LEU A 460 -2.70 -23.50 29.31
CA LEU A 460 -3.94 -24.19 28.96
C LEU A 460 -4.99 -23.13 28.61
N ILE A 461 -5.51 -23.17 27.38
CA ILE A 461 -6.68 -22.39 26.96
C ILE A 461 -7.91 -23.26 27.24
N GLU A 462 -8.68 -22.88 28.26
CA GLU A 462 -9.96 -23.49 28.60
C GLU A 462 -11.05 -22.84 27.75
N GLU A 463 -11.64 -23.62 26.84
CA GLU A 463 -12.69 -23.18 25.93
C GLU A 463 -14.05 -23.31 26.65
N SER A 464 -14.54 -22.21 27.25
CA SER A 464 -15.85 -22.19 27.89
C SER A 464 -16.96 -22.06 26.84
N ALA A 465 -17.58 -23.20 26.51
CA ALA A 465 -18.83 -23.28 25.76
C ALA A 465 -19.99 -22.66 26.56
N LEU A 466 -20.62 -21.62 26.01
CA LEU A 466 -21.92 -21.14 26.51
C LEU A 466 -23.02 -21.61 25.57
N ALA A 467 -23.82 -22.53 26.11
CA ALA A 467 -25.07 -23.01 25.55
C ALA A 467 -26.07 -21.85 25.37
N VAL A 468 -26.66 -21.75 24.18
CA VAL A 468 -27.88 -20.98 23.95
C VAL A 468 -29.03 -21.98 23.88
N SER A 469 -29.95 -21.84 24.83
CA SER A 469 -31.17 -22.63 24.95
C SER A 469 -32.24 -22.15 23.97
N ASP A 470 -32.85 -23.10 23.26
CA ASP A 470 -34.10 -22.94 22.50
C ASP A 470 -35.31 -22.74 23.43
N SER A 471 -36.01 -21.61 23.28
CA SER A 471 -37.46 -21.41 23.47
C SER A 471 -37.73 -19.92 23.17
N GLU A 472 -38.53 -19.50 22.20
CA GLU A 472 -39.98 -19.71 22.08
C GLU A 472 -40.42 -19.52 20.61
N LYS A 473 -41.31 -20.41 20.16
CA LYS A 473 -42.17 -20.22 19.00
C LYS A 473 -43.45 -19.49 19.41
N SER A 474 -43.96 -18.69 18.45
CA SER A 474 -45.37 -18.43 18.15
C SER A 474 -46.15 -17.38 18.97
N ASN A 475 -46.56 -16.31 18.28
CA ASN A 475 -47.96 -15.92 17.98
C ASN A 475 -47.91 -14.66 17.07
N VAL A 476 -48.31 -14.71 15.78
CA VAL A 476 -49.67 -14.44 15.23
C VAL A 476 -50.18 -13.06 15.70
N VAL A 477 -50.28 -12.01 14.88
CA VAL A 477 -51.02 -11.81 13.61
C VAL A 477 -50.26 -10.90 12.65
#